data_AF-A0A956I8Y8-F1
#
_entry.id   AF-A0A956I8Y8-F1
#
_cell.length_a   1.000
_cell.length_b   1.000
_cell.length_c   1.000
_cell.angle_alpha   90.00
_cell.angle_beta   90.00
_cell.angle_gamma   90.00
#
_symmetry.space_group_name_H-M   'P 1'
#
loop_
_entity.id
_entity.type
_entity.pdbx_description
1 polymer ?
#
loop_
_entity_poly.entity_id
_entity_poly.type
_entity_poly.pdbx_seq_one_letter_code
_entity_poly.pdbx_strand_id
1 'polypeptide(L)' 'MALRTRQDLAREEFEREALKHLDSLYGAALRYTRSPSDAEDLVQDAFVKAYRFYDRFEPGTNMKAWLFRILTNTFI' A
#
# COMPACT_ATOMS: atom_id res chain seq x y z
N MET A 1 15.05 -8.34 25.59
CA MET A 1 15.03 -8.81 24.18
C MET A 1 13.62 -9.31 23.91
N ALA A 2 12.77 -8.51 23.27
CA ALA A 2 11.36 -8.87 23.07
C ALA A 2 11.23 -9.95 21.97
N LEU A 3 10.48 -11.01 22.25
CA LEU A 3 10.13 -12.04 21.25
C LEU A 3 9.12 -11.45 20.27
N ARG A 4 9.49 -11.34 18.98
CA ARG A 4 8.56 -10.93 17.91
C ARG A 4 7.46 -11.97 17.77
N THR A 5 6.21 -11.53 17.69
CA THR A 5 5.08 -12.44 17.49
C THR A 5 4.95 -12.84 16.01
N ARG A 6 4.22 -13.93 15.73
CA ARG A 6 3.92 -14.35 14.34
C ARG A 6 3.19 -13.24 13.56
N GLN A 7 2.37 -12.45 14.24
CA GLN A 7 1.63 -11.33 13.65
C GLN A 7 2.58 -10.19 13.23
N ASP A 8 3.59 -9.89 14.06
CA ASP A 8 4.59 -8.88 13.74
C ASP A 8 5.39 -9.24 12.49
N LEU A 9 5.80 -10.50 12.35
CA LEU A 9 6.55 -10.98 11.19
C LEU A 9 5.73 -10.93 9.89
N ALA A 10 4.46 -11.32 9.95
CA ALA A 10 3.56 -11.27 8.80
C ALA A 10 3.27 -9.82 8.36
N ARG A 11 3.14 -8.90 9.32
CA ARG A 11 3.01 -7.47 9.05
C ARG A 11 4.25 -6.88 8.39
N GLU A 12 5.44 -7.23 8.89
CA GLU A 12 6.71 -6.81 8.28
C GLU A 12 6.89 -7.36 6.85
N GLU A 13 6.45 -8.60 6.60
CA GLU A 13 6.48 -9.19 5.26
C GLU A 13 5.51 -8.47 4.31
N PHE A 14 4.30 -8.19 4.76
CA PHE A 14 3.35 -7.36 4.02
C PHE A 14 3.92 -5.98 3.71
N GLU A 15 4.53 -5.31 4.69
CA GLU A 15 5.17 -4.01 4.52
C GLU A 15 6.23 -4.05 3.42
N ARG A 16 7.14 -5.03 3.47
CA ARG A 16 8.19 -5.20 2.46
C ARG A 16 7.62 -5.47 1.08
N GLU A 17 6.58 -6.29 0.98
CA GLU A 17 5.96 -6.62 -0.31
C GLU A 17 5.21 -5.42 -0.89
N ALA A 18 4.45 -4.68 -0.07
CA ALA A 18 3.71 -3.51 -0.50
C ALA A 18 4.64 -2.40 -1.02
N LEU A 19 5.77 -2.17 -0.34
CA LEU A 19 6.75 -1.15 -0.74
C LEU A 19 7.39 -1.40 -2.10
N LYS A 20 7.46 -2.66 -2.59
CA LYS A 20 7.94 -2.97 -3.95
C LYS A 20 7.06 -2.35 -5.05
N HIS A 21 5.86 -1.91 -4.71
CA HIS A 21 4.90 -1.32 -5.65
C HIS A 21 4.80 0.20 -5.53
N LEU A 22 5.59 0.84 -4.66
CA LEU A 22 5.56 2.28 -4.42
C LEU A 22 5.68 3.10 -5.72
N ASP A 23 6.73 2.83 -6.52
CA ASP A 23 6.98 3.56 -7.78
C ASP A 23 5.85 3.37 -8.80
N SER A 24 5.27 2.17 -8.86
CA SER A 24 4.14 1.89 -9.75
C SER A 24 2.88 2.65 -9.34
N LEU A 25 2.61 2.74 -8.03
CA LEU A 25 1.48 3.50 -7.50
C LEU A 25 1.69 4.99 -7.69
N TYR A 26 2.90 5.50 -7.46
CA TYR A 26 3.25 6.90 -7.68
C TYR A 26 3.12 7.30 -9.15
N GLY A 27 3.60 6.47 -10.08
CA GLY A 27 3.40 6.70 -11.51
C GLY A 27 1.92 6.73 -11.93
N ALA A 28 1.05 5.95 -11.27
CA ALA A 28 -0.38 6.00 -11.49
C ALA A 28 -1.03 7.25 -10.86
N ALA A 29 -0.65 7.59 -9.63
CA ALA A 29 -1.10 8.77 -8.92
C ALA A 29 -0.77 10.05 -9.69
N LEU A 30 0.44 10.17 -10.26
CA LEU A 30 0.82 11.28 -11.13
C LEU A 30 -0.12 11.44 -12.34
N ARG A 31 -0.60 10.34 -12.91
CA ARG A 31 -1.57 10.38 -14.02
C ARG A 31 -2.96 10.82 -13.57
N TYR A 32 -3.33 10.54 -12.32
CA TYR A 32 -4.62 10.91 -11.75
C TYR A 32 -4.66 12.39 -11.35
N THR A 33 -3.63 12.85 -10.63
CA THR A 33 -3.61 14.19 -10.03
C THR A 33 -2.99 15.25 -10.93
N ARG A 34 -2.08 14.87 -11.83
CA ARG A 34 -1.25 15.78 -12.64
C ARG A 34 -0.43 16.78 -11.80
N SER A 35 -0.20 16.44 -10.54
CA SER A 35 0.55 17.23 -9.56
C SER A 35 1.45 16.30 -8.75
N PRO A 36 2.78 16.54 -8.67
CA PRO A 36 3.68 15.71 -7.86
C PRO A 36 3.30 15.67 -6.38
N SER A 37 2.98 16.83 -5.78
CA SER A 37 2.60 16.91 -4.37
C SER A 37 1.34 16.07 -4.08
N ASP A 38 0.32 16.23 -4.92
CA ASP A 38 -0.96 15.54 -4.70
C ASP A 38 -0.81 14.05 -4.98
N ALA A 39 0.11 13.66 -5.86
CA ALA A 39 0.43 12.27 -6.11
C ALA A 39 1.16 11.62 -4.93
N GLU A 40 2.09 12.34 -4.29
CA GLU A 40 2.75 11.90 -3.05
C GLU A 40 1.72 11.71 -1.93
N ASP A 41 0.83 12.69 -1.72
CA ASP A 41 -0.22 12.63 -0.71
C ASP A 41 -1.18 11.46 -0.95
N LEU A 42 -1.65 11.28 -2.20
CA LEU A 42 -2.53 10.18 -2.58
C LEU A 42 -1.89 8.81 -2.32
N VAL A 43 -0.60 8.65 -2.65
CA VAL A 43 0.11 7.40 -2.39
C VAL A 43 0.26 7.17 -0.89
N GLN A 44 0.61 8.20 -0.12
CA GLN A 44 0.70 8.09 1.33
C GLN A 44 -0.62 7.65 1.95
N ASP A 45 -1.74 8.28 1.60
CA ASP A 45 -3.06 7.91 2.08
C ASP A 45 -3.45 6.47 1.69
N ALA A 46 -3.09 6.04 0.48
CA ALA A 46 -3.30 4.67 0.04
C ALA A 46 -2.51 3.67 0.89
N PHE A 47 -1.25 3.96 1.23
CA PHE A 47 -0.45 3.11 2.12
C PHE A 47 -0.98 3.12 3.55
N VAL A 48 -1.40 4.26 4.09
CA VAL A 48 -2.05 4.35 5.42
C VAL A 48 -3.30 3.45 5.45
N LYS A 49 -4.14 3.48 4.41
CA LYS A 49 -5.30 2.58 4.29
C LYS A 49 -4.87 1.12 4.14
N ALA A 50 -3.85 0.82 3.33
CA ALA A 50 -3.32 -0.53 3.17
C ALA A 50 -2.88 -1.12 4.51
N TYR A 51 -2.16 -0.36 5.34
CA TYR A 51 -1.76 -0.79 6.68
C TYR A 51 -2.94 -0.97 7.63
N ARG A 52 -3.96 -0.10 7.55
CA ARG A 52 -5.19 -0.26 8.35
C ARG A 52 -6.01 -1.48 7.97
N PHE A 53 -5.92 -1.93 6.71
CA PHE A 53 -6.66 -3.08 6.20
C PHE A 53 -5.79 -4.31 5.97
N TYR A 54 -4.57 -4.34 6.50
CA TYR A 54 -3.62 -5.46 6.36
C TYR A 54 -4.26 -6.80 6.78
N ASP A 55 -5.06 -6.83 7.85
CA ASP A 55 -5.69 -8.07 8.33
C ASP A 55 -6.71 -8.66 7.33
N ARG A 56 -7.11 -7.90 6.30
CA ARG A 56 -7.98 -8.36 5.20
C ARG A 56 -7.20 -8.82 3.98
N PHE A 57 -5.87 -8.68 3.98
CA PHE A 57 -5.03 -9.17 2.92
C PHE A 57 -4.73 -10.65 3.14
N GLU A 58 -5.19 -11.50 2.23
CA GLU A 58 -4.93 -12.94 2.28
C GLU A 58 -3.66 -13.28 1.47
N PRO A 59 -2.71 -14.05 2.04
CA PRO A 59 -1.56 -14.55 1.29
C PRO A 59 -1.97 -15.25 -0.01
N GLY A 60 -1.31 -14.88 -1.12
CA GLY A 60 -1.70 -15.33 -2.48
C GLY A 60 -2.58 -14.33 -3.24
N THR A 61 -3.12 -13.30 -2.56
CA THR A 61 -3.74 -12.15 -3.23
C THR A 61 -2.69 -11.41 -4.06
N ASN A 62 -3.07 -10.95 -5.26
CA ASN A 62 -2.20 -10.09 -6.06
C ASN A 62 -2.03 -8.72 -5.38
N MET A 63 -0.90 -8.54 -4.69
CA MET A 63 -0.58 -7.33 -3.92
C MET A 63 -0.72 -6.07 -4.78
N LYS A 64 -0.14 -6.09 -5.99
CA LYS A 64 -0.21 -4.95 -6.92
C LYS A 64 -1.66 -4.58 -7.22
N ALA A 65 -2.49 -5.53 -7.64
CA ALA A 65 -3.89 -5.27 -7.96
C ALA A 65 -4.68 -4.75 -6.76
N TRP A 66 -4.42 -5.28 -5.56
CA TRP A 66 -5.05 -4.86 -4.33
C TRP A 66 -4.66 -3.43 -3.94
N LEU A 67 -3.39 -3.06 -4.02
CA LEU A 67 -2.93 -1.69 -3.78
C LEU A 67 -3.48 -0.70 -4.80
N PHE A 68 -3.55 -1.08 -6.09
CA PHE A 68 -4.16 -0.25 -7.13
C PHE A 68 -5.66 -0.01 -6.89
N ARG A 69 -6.36 -0.99 -6.32
CA ARG A 69 -7.76 -0.82 -5.89
C ARG A 69 -7.86 0.22 -4.77
N ILE A 70 -6.98 0.16 -3.77
CA ILE A 70 -6.94 1.13 -2.66
C ILE A 70 -6.61 2.54 -3.17
N LEU A 71 -5.61 2.65 -4.05
CA LEU A 71 -5.23 3.92 -4.67
C LEU A 71 -6.40 4.55 -5.43
N THR A 72 -7.04 3.78 -6.31
CA THR A 72 -8.20 4.24 -7.08
C THR A 72 -9.34 4.67 -6.17
N ASN A 73 -9.65 3.88 -5.13
CA ASN A 73 -10.69 4.22 -4.15
C ASN A 73 -10.31 5.41 -3.24
N THR A 74 -9.05 5.82 -3.21
CA THR A 74 -8.60 6.99 -2.43
C THR A 74 -8.63 8.26 -3.27
N PHE A 75 -8.50 8.12 -4.60
CA PHE A 75 -8.58 9.24 -5.53
C PHE A 75 -10.02 9.71 -5.81
N ILE A 76 -10.99 8.79 -5.78
CA ILE A 76 -12.42 9.08 -5.96
C ILE A 76 -13.00 9.66 -4.67
#